data_AF-A0A5C1A6K6-F1
#
_entry.id   AF-A0A5C1A6K6-F1
#
_cell.length_a   1.000
_cell.length_b   1.000
_cell.length_c   1.000
_cell.angle_alpha   90.00
_cell.angle_beta   90.00
_cell.angle_gamma   90.00
#
_symmetry.space_group_name_H-M   'P 1'
#
loop_
_entity.id
_entity.type
_entity.pdbx_description
1 polymer ?
#
loop_
_entity_poly.entity_id
_entity_poly.type
_entity_poly.pdbx_seq_one_letter_code
_entity_poly.pdbx_strand_id
1 'polypeptide(L)'
;MLQILTGRFFEGEGKLEQQPTEAILYSNWMCCGTIKTPVGELRRTHYGEGLVSSYVFHYVNKYERASDKDPMVLAHSDEAVDHFRYLCCVWNRAIFHPNRAIVESLANQGTRYVDRFLDRRIDAAGEDRDAFGKFVADVTSLPRGKYLKVIACVRAFSDSIEAIQANFDVAYSMLVYMLEAMGKVSDDKHTPNWDDYEEGQRRKLDSVFTRVDYNVAGEIKSILTNTQHLKLSKRFSEFVIKHVRDTFYTDEAKGRNWAIRKSELPRLLKNAYTSRSGYVHDLEEALEDVRFNCSDSVTDTIRFGHDVYLSYSGLVRLARHVLISFVSSSLKLEREEVNWRSQLPGMMMAEMSPEYWIWRHEGFSQEHAKHRFGGVALYFMELLTKPTATMITLRPLMDQLDSQLDKAKASNKPAIIAMLWLYNMHIVQSHATPNWKERIHSAIDADATCRIEYLAVIALVQGRLSFDGIATEQAYREYQQHRYKPSSVSLPPRLEVAVLCYAANVYLEESKHDDYKRLVDEAITDMAGIGDVQSTLATARDANLLVDIATMLGQPARPSASEAPTAKANSSE
;
A
#
# COMPACT_ATOMS: atom_id res chain seq x y z
N MET A 1 -11.01 -11.88 7.39
CA MET A 1 -11.03 -13.19 8.10
C MET A 1 -12.11 -14.22 7.75
N LEU A 2 -13.39 -13.87 7.54
CA LEU A 2 -14.49 -14.87 7.47
C LEU A 2 -14.28 -16.10 6.57
N GLN A 3 -13.66 -15.95 5.40
CA GLN A 3 -13.35 -17.10 4.52
C GLN A 3 -12.41 -18.11 5.16
N ILE A 4 -11.40 -17.65 5.91
CA ILE A 4 -10.42 -18.55 6.56
C ILE A 4 -11.13 -19.39 7.61
N LEU A 5 -12.06 -18.80 8.38
CA LEU A 5 -12.85 -19.49 9.41
C LEU A 5 -13.72 -20.62 8.82
N THR A 6 -14.12 -20.53 7.55
CA THR A 6 -14.86 -21.62 6.91
C THR A 6 -14.02 -22.89 6.75
N GLY A 7 -12.69 -22.76 6.72
CA GLY A 7 -11.73 -23.84 6.45
C GLY A 7 -11.46 -24.07 4.97
N ARG A 8 -11.88 -23.14 4.12
CA ARG A 8 -11.81 -23.24 2.66
C ARG A 8 -10.39 -23.32 2.08
N PHE A 9 -9.40 -22.77 2.77
CA PHE A 9 -8.01 -22.72 2.31
C PHE A 9 -7.11 -23.76 2.99
N PHE A 10 -7.68 -24.67 3.78
CA PHE A 10 -6.89 -25.68 4.48
C PHE A 10 -6.54 -26.83 3.52
N GLU A 11 -5.28 -27.24 3.58
CA GLU A 11 -4.70 -28.24 2.68
C GLU A 11 -5.06 -29.66 3.13
N GLY A 12 -5.45 -29.83 4.40
CA GLY A 12 -5.88 -31.09 5.01
C GLY A 12 -4.73 -31.93 5.56
N GLU A 13 -3.51 -31.43 5.48
CA GLU A 13 -2.28 -32.12 5.93
C GLU A 13 -1.91 -31.79 7.37
N GLY A 14 -2.41 -30.67 7.92
CA GLY A 14 -2.11 -30.18 9.25
C GLY A 14 -3.12 -30.59 10.33
N LYS A 15 -2.73 -30.44 11.61
CA LYS A 15 -3.67 -30.61 12.73
C LYS A 15 -4.65 -29.43 12.72
N LEU A 16 -5.95 -29.74 12.61
CA LEU A 16 -7.02 -28.76 12.69
C LEU A 16 -7.36 -28.45 14.15
N GLU A 17 -7.12 -27.22 14.58
CA GLU A 17 -7.54 -26.70 15.87
C GLU A 17 -8.83 -25.88 15.70
N GLN A 18 -9.78 -26.08 16.61
CA GLN A 18 -11.07 -25.40 16.61
C GLN A 18 -11.34 -24.82 18.00
N GLN A 19 -11.63 -23.52 18.04
CA GLN A 19 -11.96 -22.81 19.26
C GLN A 19 -13.32 -22.12 19.12
N PRO A 20 -14.35 -22.57 19.84
CA PRO A 20 -15.61 -21.84 19.95
C PRO A 20 -15.35 -20.46 20.58
N THR A 21 -15.84 -19.42 19.92
CA THR A 21 -15.63 -18.01 20.31
C THR A 21 -16.96 -17.27 20.27
N GLU A 22 -17.11 -16.28 21.14
CA GLU A 22 -18.29 -15.44 21.22
C GLU A 22 -17.89 -13.97 21.18
N ALA A 23 -18.71 -13.16 20.51
CA ALA A 23 -18.56 -11.72 20.47
C ALA A 23 -19.90 -11.03 20.69
N ILE A 24 -19.88 -9.85 21.31
CA ILE A 24 -21.08 -9.06 21.56
C ILE A 24 -21.20 -7.97 20.50
N LEU A 25 -22.39 -7.87 19.90
CA LEU A 25 -22.76 -6.81 18.97
C LEU A 25 -24.02 -6.11 19.47
N TYR A 26 -24.06 -4.80 19.32
CA TYR A 26 -25.24 -3.98 19.60
C TYR A 26 -25.84 -3.49 18.29
N SER A 27 -27.16 -3.38 18.24
CA SER A 27 -27.87 -2.88 17.05
C SER A 27 -29.21 -2.22 17.38
N ASN A 28 -29.62 -1.24 16.57
CA ASN A 28 -30.99 -0.69 16.55
C ASN A 28 -32.01 -1.62 15.86
N TRP A 29 -31.55 -2.75 15.33
CA TRP A 29 -32.38 -3.78 14.74
C TRP A 29 -32.96 -4.71 15.81
N MET A 30 -34.22 -5.09 15.65
CA MET A 30 -34.92 -6.01 16.52
C MET A 30 -35.40 -7.23 15.74
N CYS A 31 -34.69 -8.34 15.92
CA CYS A 31 -35.08 -9.65 15.43
C CYS A 31 -35.27 -10.65 16.58
N CYS A 32 -36.31 -11.49 16.47
CA CYS A 32 -36.59 -12.55 17.43
C CYS A 32 -36.12 -13.90 16.90
N GLY A 33 -35.28 -14.63 17.63
CA GLY A 33 -34.78 -15.95 17.24
C GLY A 33 -33.38 -15.93 16.64
N THR A 34 -32.88 -17.11 16.30
CA THR A 34 -31.48 -17.32 15.86
C THR A 34 -31.34 -17.16 14.36
N ILE A 35 -30.28 -16.46 13.94
CA ILE A 35 -29.90 -16.34 12.54
C ILE A 35 -28.67 -17.23 12.34
N LYS A 36 -28.79 -18.20 11.44
CA LYS A 36 -27.72 -19.14 11.13
C LYS A 36 -27.05 -18.74 9.83
N THR A 37 -25.73 -18.72 9.82
CA THR A 37 -24.91 -18.44 8.64
C THR A 37 -23.78 -19.46 8.54
N PRO A 38 -23.12 -19.61 7.39
CA PRO A 38 -21.99 -20.55 7.26
C PRO A 38 -20.78 -20.25 8.16
N VAL A 39 -20.71 -19.04 8.73
CA VAL A 39 -19.58 -18.59 9.56
C VAL A 39 -19.90 -18.56 11.05
N GLY A 40 -21.17 -18.70 11.44
CA GLY A 40 -21.61 -18.63 12.83
C GLY A 40 -23.10 -18.32 12.99
N GLU A 41 -23.52 -18.18 14.24
CA GLU A 41 -24.90 -17.91 14.63
C GLU A 41 -25.02 -16.58 15.38
N LEU A 42 -26.00 -15.75 15.01
CA LEU A 42 -26.33 -14.52 15.74
C LEU A 42 -27.59 -14.75 16.58
N ARG A 43 -27.47 -14.54 17.90
CA ARG A 43 -28.54 -14.74 18.87
C ARG A 43 -28.75 -13.49 19.69
N ARG A 44 -30.00 -13.05 19.83
CA ARG A 44 -30.34 -11.95 20.73
C ARG A 44 -30.32 -12.42 22.19
N THR A 45 -29.69 -11.66 23.08
CA THR A 45 -29.55 -12.03 24.50
C THR A 45 -30.45 -11.24 25.44
N HIS A 46 -30.85 -10.02 25.07
CA HIS A 46 -31.70 -9.18 25.92
C HIS A 46 -32.97 -8.74 25.17
N TYR A 47 -34.13 -9.04 25.78
CA TYR A 47 -35.47 -8.72 25.26
C TYR A 47 -36.11 -7.49 25.94
N GLY A 48 -35.31 -6.63 26.60
CA GLY A 48 -35.81 -5.41 27.23
C GLY A 48 -36.30 -4.34 26.24
N GLU A 49 -37.01 -3.33 26.75
CA GLU A 49 -37.62 -2.21 26.01
C GLU A 49 -36.64 -1.14 25.53
N GLY A 50 -35.33 -1.39 25.62
CA GLY A 50 -34.30 -0.43 25.18
C GLY A 50 -34.29 -0.19 23.67
N LEU A 51 -33.85 1.00 23.25
CA LEU A 51 -33.67 1.39 21.84
C LEU A 51 -32.65 0.51 21.10
N VAL A 52 -31.72 -0.10 21.83
CA VAL A 52 -30.64 -0.93 21.29
C VAL A 52 -30.74 -2.35 21.83
N SER A 53 -30.69 -3.32 20.91
CA SER A 53 -30.67 -4.75 21.20
C SER A 53 -29.25 -5.29 21.26
N SER A 54 -29.01 -6.17 22.22
CA SER A 54 -27.75 -6.91 22.36
C SER A 54 -27.82 -8.27 21.68
N TYR A 55 -26.80 -8.59 20.89
CA TYR A 55 -26.64 -9.84 20.17
C TYR A 55 -25.32 -10.49 20.55
N VAL A 56 -25.34 -11.82 20.69
CA VAL A 56 -24.15 -12.66 20.78
C VAL A 56 -23.96 -13.33 19.43
N PHE A 57 -22.80 -13.08 18.83
CA PHE A 57 -22.31 -13.77 17.64
C PHE A 57 -21.42 -14.92 18.09
N HIS A 58 -21.91 -16.15 17.93
CA HIS A 58 -21.18 -17.38 18.22
C HIS A 58 -20.57 -17.93 16.94
N TYR A 59 -19.24 -18.10 16.91
CA TYR A 59 -18.51 -18.60 15.75
C TYR A 59 -17.36 -19.52 16.18
N VAL A 60 -16.90 -20.37 15.26
CA VAL A 60 -15.78 -21.28 15.53
C VAL A 60 -14.56 -20.77 14.79
N ASN A 61 -13.52 -20.42 15.55
CA ASN A 61 -12.23 -20.10 14.98
C ASN A 61 -11.53 -21.40 14.59
N LYS A 62 -11.26 -21.58 13.29
CA LYS A 62 -10.57 -22.76 12.76
C LYS A 62 -9.17 -22.36 12.32
N TYR A 63 -8.17 -23.17 12.68
CA TYR A 63 -6.78 -22.98 12.30
C TYR A 63 -6.12 -24.32 11.96
N GLU A 64 -5.41 -24.38 10.83
CA GLU A 64 -4.61 -25.55 10.45
C GLU A 64 -3.13 -25.32 10.77
N ARG A 65 -2.60 -26.08 11.73
CA ARG A 65 -1.19 -25.99 12.12
C ARG A 65 -0.30 -26.65 11.08
N ALA A 66 0.71 -25.91 10.62
CA ALA A 66 1.74 -26.45 9.73
C ALA A 66 2.78 -27.30 10.48
N SER A 67 3.04 -26.99 11.76
CA SER A 67 3.92 -27.78 12.63
C SER A 67 3.60 -27.59 14.11
N ASP A 68 4.11 -28.48 14.97
CA ASP A 68 3.99 -28.37 16.44
C ASP A 68 4.70 -27.14 17.02
N LYS A 69 5.54 -26.45 16.23
CA LYS A 69 6.22 -25.21 16.61
C LYS A 69 5.56 -23.95 16.04
N ASP A 70 4.51 -24.12 15.23
CA ASP A 70 3.75 -23.00 14.69
C ASP A 70 3.03 -22.31 15.86
N PRO A 71 3.36 -21.04 16.18
CA PRO A 71 2.69 -20.32 17.25
C PRO A 71 1.21 -20.23 16.92
N MET A 72 0.37 -20.46 17.92
CA MET A 72 -1.07 -20.27 17.75
C MET A 72 -1.32 -18.78 17.48
N VAL A 73 -1.49 -18.43 16.21
CA VAL A 73 -1.96 -17.10 15.84
C VAL A 73 -3.45 -17.11 16.12
N LEU A 74 -3.84 -16.55 17.27
CA LEU A 74 -5.19 -16.02 17.42
C LEU A 74 -5.33 -14.93 16.36
N ALA A 75 -5.81 -15.34 15.19
CA ALA A 75 -6.48 -14.46 14.25
C ALA A 75 -7.35 -13.54 15.09
N HIS A 76 -6.96 -12.27 15.23
CA HIS A 76 -7.62 -11.34 16.14
C HIS A 76 -9.13 -11.48 15.95
N SER A 77 -9.83 -11.86 17.02
CA SER A 77 -11.28 -12.07 17.06
C SER A 77 -12.03 -10.90 16.43
N ASP A 78 -11.44 -9.72 16.52
CA ASP A 78 -12.03 -8.44 16.16
C ASP A 78 -12.22 -8.30 14.64
N GLU A 79 -11.29 -8.76 13.79
CA GLU A 79 -11.46 -8.62 12.33
C GLU A 79 -12.58 -9.53 11.79
N ALA A 80 -12.72 -10.73 12.36
CA ALA A 80 -13.83 -11.63 12.03
C ALA A 80 -15.18 -11.03 12.40
N VAL A 81 -15.27 -10.47 13.62
CA VAL A 81 -16.46 -9.80 14.13
C VAL A 81 -16.77 -8.54 13.31
N ASP A 82 -15.75 -7.77 12.94
CA ASP A 82 -15.86 -6.61 12.07
C ASP A 82 -16.44 -6.97 10.70
N HIS A 83 -15.85 -7.98 10.05
CA HIS A 83 -16.35 -8.44 8.76
C HIS A 83 -17.82 -8.89 8.86
N PHE A 84 -18.19 -9.59 9.93
CA PHE A 84 -19.56 -10.05 10.14
C PHE A 84 -20.52 -8.89 10.40
N ARG A 85 -20.17 -7.92 11.27
CA ARG A 85 -21.04 -6.76 11.55
C ARG A 85 -21.28 -5.90 10.31
N TYR A 86 -20.28 -5.73 9.44
CA TYR A 86 -20.47 -4.97 8.20
C TYR A 86 -21.46 -5.66 7.26
N LEU A 87 -21.43 -7.00 7.17
CA LEU A 87 -22.43 -7.76 6.41
C LEU A 87 -23.83 -7.64 7.02
N CYS A 88 -23.94 -7.71 8.34
CA CYS A 88 -25.21 -7.47 9.05
C CYS A 88 -25.75 -6.05 8.77
N CYS A 89 -24.87 -5.05 8.77
CA CYS A 89 -25.21 -3.65 8.52
C CYS A 89 -25.83 -3.47 7.13
N VAL A 90 -25.09 -3.90 6.10
CA VAL A 90 -25.51 -3.80 4.70
C VAL A 90 -26.82 -4.55 4.46
N TRP A 91 -26.96 -5.79 4.95
CA TRP A 91 -28.14 -6.59 4.64
C TRP A 91 -29.40 -6.10 5.34
N ASN A 92 -29.35 -5.95 6.67
CA ASN A 92 -30.54 -5.65 7.48
C ASN A 92 -30.93 -4.16 7.43
N ARG A 93 -30.09 -3.31 6.83
CA ARG A 93 -30.26 -1.85 6.78
C ARG A 93 -30.33 -1.24 8.18
N ALA A 94 -29.40 -1.65 9.04
CA ALA A 94 -29.36 -1.31 10.45
C ALA A 94 -27.91 -1.18 10.92
N ILE A 95 -27.69 -0.52 12.06
CA ILE A 95 -26.34 -0.32 12.60
C ILE A 95 -25.97 -1.56 13.42
N PHE A 96 -24.78 -2.11 13.22
CA PHE A 96 -24.21 -3.15 14.07
C PHE A 96 -22.82 -2.73 14.53
N HIS A 97 -22.61 -2.63 15.84
CA HIS A 97 -21.35 -2.15 16.40
C HIS A 97 -21.02 -2.84 17.73
N PRO A 98 -19.74 -3.18 18.04
CA PRO A 98 -19.35 -3.77 19.33
C PRO A 98 -19.50 -2.80 20.51
N ASN A 99 -19.46 -1.50 20.25
CA ASN A 99 -19.71 -0.44 21.22
C ASN A 99 -21.17 0.06 21.13
N ARG A 100 -21.93 -0.11 22.22
CA ARG A 100 -23.31 0.32 22.37
C ARG A 100 -23.52 1.84 22.18
N ALA A 101 -22.60 2.67 22.68
CA ALA A 101 -22.74 4.13 22.63
C ALA A 101 -22.76 4.66 21.20
N ILE A 102 -22.01 4.02 20.29
CA ILE A 102 -22.00 4.38 18.86
C ILE A 102 -23.37 4.11 18.22
N VAL A 103 -23.98 2.96 18.52
CA VAL A 103 -25.32 2.62 18.03
C VAL A 103 -26.37 3.61 18.54
N GLU A 104 -26.33 3.95 19.82
CA GLU A 104 -27.25 4.92 20.42
C GLU A 104 -27.08 6.32 19.81
N SER A 105 -25.84 6.77 19.60
CA SER A 105 -25.55 8.05 18.96
C SER A 105 -26.10 8.13 17.52
N LEU A 106 -25.88 7.07 16.74
CA LEU A 106 -26.32 7.00 15.34
C LEU A 106 -27.85 6.86 15.21
N ALA A 107 -28.48 6.00 16.02
CA ALA A 107 -29.92 5.75 15.97
C ALA A 107 -30.77 6.91 16.51
N ASN A 108 -30.20 7.80 17.33
CA ASN A 108 -30.93 8.97 17.85
C ASN A 108 -31.17 10.07 16.82
N GLN A 109 -30.54 9.98 15.63
CA GLN A 109 -30.64 11.00 14.59
C GLN A 109 -31.92 10.92 13.75
N GLY A 110 -32.60 9.77 13.74
CA GLY A 110 -33.76 9.54 12.89
C GLY A 110 -33.41 9.54 11.40
N THR A 111 -34.42 9.68 10.55
CA THR A 111 -34.31 9.47 9.09
C THR A 111 -33.60 10.59 8.32
N ARG A 112 -33.04 11.63 8.98
CA ARG A 112 -32.62 12.89 8.32
C ARG A 112 -31.75 12.72 7.06
N TYR A 113 -30.86 11.74 7.06
CA TYR A 113 -29.90 11.52 5.97
C TYR A 113 -30.08 10.20 5.21
N VAL A 114 -30.55 9.16 5.89
CA VAL A 114 -30.70 7.81 5.33
C VAL A 114 -31.92 7.16 5.93
N ASP A 115 -32.71 6.54 5.05
CA ASP A 115 -33.85 5.74 5.48
C ASP A 115 -33.43 4.45 6.20
N ARG A 116 -34.14 4.13 7.28
CA ARG A 116 -34.03 2.90 8.07
C ARG A 116 -32.76 2.77 8.91
N PHE A 117 -31.57 2.97 8.34
CA PHE A 117 -30.30 2.74 9.04
C PHE A 117 -30.17 3.51 10.35
N LEU A 118 -30.57 4.79 10.34
CA LEU A 118 -30.49 5.71 11.48
C LEU A 118 -31.79 5.80 12.29
N ASP A 119 -32.75 4.91 12.02
CA ASP A 119 -34.00 4.88 12.77
C ASP A 119 -33.73 4.46 14.21
N ARG A 120 -34.49 5.03 15.14
CA ARG A 120 -34.38 4.72 16.57
C ARG A 120 -34.55 3.23 16.87
N ARG A 121 -35.39 2.54 16.09
CA ARG A 121 -35.65 1.11 16.22
C ARG A 121 -36.19 0.56 14.90
N ILE A 122 -35.67 -0.58 14.48
CA ILE A 122 -36.06 -1.25 13.23
C ILE A 122 -36.58 -2.65 13.58
N ASP A 123 -37.86 -2.91 13.33
CA ASP A 123 -38.42 -4.24 13.51
C ASP A 123 -38.17 -5.11 12.27
N ALA A 124 -37.74 -6.36 12.49
CA ALA A 124 -37.43 -7.34 11.43
C ALA A 124 -38.68 -8.01 10.80
N ALA A 125 -39.87 -7.42 10.96
CA ALA A 125 -41.12 -8.03 10.53
C ALA A 125 -41.12 -8.27 9.00
N GLY A 126 -41.10 -9.54 8.60
CA GLY A 126 -41.11 -9.96 7.19
C GLY A 126 -39.73 -10.09 6.52
N GLU A 127 -38.62 -9.99 7.25
CA GLU A 127 -37.28 -10.21 6.68
C GLU A 127 -36.92 -11.70 6.58
N ASP A 128 -36.46 -12.11 5.40
CA ASP A 128 -36.01 -13.47 5.12
C ASP A 128 -34.59 -13.71 5.69
N ARG A 129 -34.55 -14.48 6.79
CA ARG A 129 -33.30 -14.84 7.49
C ARG A 129 -32.46 -15.81 6.67
N ASP A 130 -33.09 -16.66 5.89
CA ASP A 130 -32.41 -17.63 5.04
C ASP A 130 -31.73 -16.91 3.89
N ALA A 131 -32.34 -15.84 3.37
CA ALA A 131 -31.72 -14.96 2.38
C ALA A 131 -30.47 -14.25 2.92
N PHE A 132 -30.43 -13.86 4.21
CA PHE A 132 -29.20 -13.35 4.82
C PHE A 132 -28.12 -14.43 4.91
N GLY A 133 -28.46 -15.62 5.38
CA GLY A 133 -27.54 -16.76 5.42
C GLY A 133 -26.95 -17.08 4.06
N LYS A 134 -27.77 -17.02 3.00
CA LYS A 134 -27.34 -17.15 1.60
C LYS A 134 -26.42 -16.01 1.16
N PHE A 135 -26.71 -14.77 1.50
CA PHE A 135 -25.84 -13.64 1.18
C PHE A 135 -24.45 -13.79 1.82
N VAL A 136 -24.39 -14.20 3.09
CA VAL A 136 -23.11 -14.46 3.78
C VAL A 136 -22.36 -15.61 3.11
N ALA A 137 -23.06 -16.68 2.72
CA ALA A 137 -22.48 -17.78 1.94
C ALA A 137 -21.91 -17.29 0.60
N ASP A 138 -22.67 -16.48 -0.14
CA ASP A 138 -22.24 -15.93 -1.40
C ASP A 138 -20.97 -15.07 -1.24
N VAL A 139 -20.88 -14.26 -0.19
CA VAL A 139 -19.67 -13.46 0.07
C VAL A 139 -18.47 -14.35 0.39
N THR A 140 -18.63 -15.37 1.25
CA THR A 140 -17.50 -16.25 1.64
C THR A 140 -17.07 -17.20 0.52
N SER A 141 -17.93 -17.47 -0.45
CA SER A 141 -17.61 -18.28 -1.64
C SER A 141 -16.97 -17.50 -2.79
N LEU A 142 -16.72 -16.19 -2.66
CA LEU A 142 -16.00 -15.43 -3.70
C LEU A 142 -14.52 -15.87 -3.83
N PRO A 143 -13.87 -15.75 -5.01
CA PRO A 143 -12.42 -15.86 -5.12
C PRO A 143 -11.71 -14.91 -4.14
N ARG A 144 -10.59 -15.34 -3.53
CA ARG A 144 -9.95 -14.62 -2.41
C ARG A 144 -9.62 -13.17 -2.76
N GLY A 145 -9.07 -12.94 -3.95
CA GLY A 145 -8.76 -11.59 -4.44
C GLY A 145 -10.00 -10.69 -4.57
N LYS A 146 -11.16 -11.25 -4.97
CA LYS A 146 -12.44 -10.53 -5.03
C LYS A 146 -13.03 -10.33 -3.63
N TYR A 147 -12.99 -11.33 -2.77
CA TYR A 147 -13.47 -11.25 -1.38
C TYR A 147 -12.80 -10.11 -0.62
N LEU A 148 -11.48 -10.00 -0.66
CA LEU A 148 -10.73 -8.95 0.06
C LEU A 148 -11.16 -7.54 -0.37
N LYS A 149 -11.41 -7.34 -1.65
CA LYS A 149 -11.89 -6.05 -2.16
C LYS A 149 -13.36 -5.80 -1.84
N VAL A 150 -14.21 -6.83 -1.93
CA VAL A 150 -15.63 -6.74 -1.58
C VAL A 150 -15.80 -6.40 -0.10
N ILE A 151 -15.08 -7.09 0.80
CA ILE A 151 -15.22 -6.81 2.24
C ILE A 151 -14.70 -5.41 2.61
N ALA A 152 -13.66 -4.92 1.91
CA ALA A 152 -13.23 -3.53 2.02
C ALA A 152 -14.32 -2.54 1.55
N CYS A 153 -15.10 -2.88 0.51
CA CYS A 153 -16.23 -2.07 0.06
C CYS A 153 -17.41 -2.12 1.06
N VAL A 154 -17.71 -3.28 1.64
CA VAL A 154 -18.75 -3.43 2.69
C VAL A 154 -18.36 -2.59 3.92
N ARG A 155 -17.07 -2.58 4.29
CA ARG A 155 -16.53 -1.71 5.32
C ARG A 155 -16.71 -0.24 4.97
N ALA A 156 -16.25 0.21 3.79
CA ALA A 156 -16.39 1.60 3.36
C ALA A 156 -17.85 2.09 3.34
N PHE A 157 -18.80 1.21 3.00
CA PHE A 157 -20.23 1.50 3.09
C PHE A 157 -20.70 1.70 4.53
N SER A 158 -20.18 0.92 5.47
CA SER A 158 -20.54 1.05 6.89
C SER A 158 -19.90 2.28 7.50
N ASP A 159 -18.61 2.51 7.21
CA ASP A 159 -17.85 3.69 7.61
C ASP A 159 -18.50 4.98 7.08
N SER A 160 -19.09 4.98 5.87
CA SER A 160 -19.79 6.16 5.35
C SER A 160 -21.01 6.52 6.20
N ILE A 161 -21.77 5.52 6.66
CA ILE A 161 -22.93 5.72 7.53
C ILE A 161 -22.50 6.27 8.89
N GLU A 162 -21.36 5.82 9.43
CA GLU A 162 -20.81 6.36 10.67
C GLU A 162 -20.28 7.79 10.48
N ALA A 163 -19.64 8.08 9.35
CA ALA A 163 -19.02 9.37 9.04
C ALA A 163 -20.02 10.48 8.74
N ILE A 164 -21.26 10.17 8.36
CA ILE A 164 -22.27 11.16 7.93
C ILE A 164 -22.52 12.26 8.97
N GLN A 165 -22.34 11.96 10.26
CA GLN A 165 -22.49 12.92 11.35
C GLN A 165 -21.33 13.92 11.41
N ALA A 166 -20.12 13.43 11.17
CA ALA A 166 -18.91 14.20 11.33
C ALA A 166 -18.61 15.03 10.08
N ASN A 167 -18.83 14.44 8.89
CA ASN A 167 -18.55 15.09 7.63
C ASN A 167 -19.37 14.45 6.48
N PHE A 168 -20.29 15.24 5.92
CA PHE A 168 -21.15 14.81 4.81
C PHE A 168 -20.37 14.48 3.55
N ASP A 169 -19.41 15.32 3.15
CA ASP A 169 -18.69 15.14 1.88
C ASP A 169 -17.78 13.92 1.92
N VAL A 170 -17.19 13.64 3.08
CA VAL A 170 -16.43 12.39 3.32
C VAL A 170 -17.35 11.19 3.19
N ALA A 171 -18.50 11.18 3.87
CA ALA A 171 -19.46 10.09 3.80
C ALA A 171 -19.99 9.87 2.37
N TYR A 172 -20.36 10.94 1.68
CA TYR A 172 -20.81 10.90 0.30
C TYR A 172 -19.73 10.35 -0.62
N SER A 173 -18.51 10.89 -0.50
CA SER A 173 -17.37 10.46 -1.30
C SER A 173 -17.05 8.99 -1.05
N MET A 174 -17.08 8.50 0.19
CA MET A 174 -16.83 7.10 0.55
C MET A 174 -17.70 6.13 -0.24
N LEU A 175 -18.98 6.45 -0.46
CA LEU A 175 -19.87 5.62 -1.27
C LEU A 175 -19.53 5.65 -2.76
N VAL A 176 -19.16 6.81 -3.31
CA VAL A 176 -18.69 6.91 -4.70
C VAL A 176 -17.38 6.12 -4.89
N TYR A 177 -16.45 6.27 -3.95
CA TYR A 177 -15.19 5.52 -3.89
C TYR A 177 -15.41 4.01 -3.83
N MET A 178 -16.33 3.56 -2.99
CA MET A 178 -16.71 2.16 -2.86
C MET A 178 -17.18 1.62 -4.21
N LEU A 179 -18.09 2.32 -4.89
CA LEU A 179 -18.57 1.93 -6.21
C LEU A 179 -17.48 1.96 -7.29
N GLU A 180 -16.57 2.94 -7.28
CA GLU A 180 -15.39 2.96 -8.16
C GLU A 180 -14.47 1.76 -7.92
N ALA A 181 -14.22 1.44 -6.65
CA ALA A 181 -13.39 0.32 -6.24
C ALA A 181 -14.01 -1.00 -6.70
N MET A 182 -15.33 -1.16 -6.55
CA MET A 182 -16.09 -2.30 -7.07
C MET A 182 -15.98 -2.42 -8.60
N GLY A 183 -16.08 -1.30 -9.32
CA GLY A 183 -15.83 -1.24 -10.76
C GLY A 183 -14.42 -1.76 -11.11
N LYS A 184 -13.41 -1.45 -10.28
CA LYS A 184 -12.04 -1.99 -10.42
C LYS A 184 -11.91 -3.49 -10.16
N VAL A 185 -12.79 -4.06 -9.32
CA VAL A 185 -12.83 -5.50 -9.04
C VAL A 185 -13.43 -6.29 -10.20
N SER A 186 -14.37 -5.69 -10.93
CA SER A 186 -14.98 -6.34 -12.11
C SER A 186 -13.94 -6.59 -13.20
N ASP A 187 -14.02 -7.74 -13.85
CA ASP A 187 -13.14 -8.15 -14.95
C ASP A 187 -13.45 -7.39 -16.26
N ASP A 188 -14.46 -6.52 -16.24
CA ASP A 188 -14.92 -5.79 -17.41
C ASP A 188 -13.97 -4.63 -17.77
N LYS A 189 -13.45 -4.68 -19.00
CA LYS A 189 -12.64 -3.62 -19.60
C LYS A 189 -13.55 -2.62 -20.32
N HIS A 190 -13.92 -1.56 -19.61
CA HIS A 190 -14.66 -0.43 -20.16
C HIS A 190 -13.71 0.61 -20.77
N THR A 191 -13.97 1.05 -22.00
CA THR A 191 -13.11 2.02 -22.72
C THR A 191 -13.87 3.30 -23.09
N PRO A 192 -13.33 4.49 -22.76
CA PRO A 192 -13.94 5.77 -23.11
C PRO A 192 -13.86 6.05 -24.61
N ASN A 193 -14.89 6.72 -25.12
CA ASN A 193 -14.96 7.23 -26.49
C ASN A 193 -14.91 8.77 -26.47
N TRP A 194 -14.85 9.39 -27.65
CA TRP A 194 -14.77 10.86 -27.77
C TRP A 194 -16.01 11.59 -27.23
N ASP A 195 -17.18 10.94 -27.26
CA ASP A 195 -18.43 11.54 -26.79
C ASP A 195 -18.54 11.59 -25.26
N ASP A 196 -17.73 10.78 -24.57
CA ASP A 196 -17.61 10.83 -23.11
C ASP A 196 -16.80 12.04 -22.63
N TYR A 197 -16.07 12.71 -23.53
CA TYR A 197 -15.27 13.90 -23.21
C TYR A 197 -16.13 15.09 -22.80
N GLU A 198 -15.60 15.99 -21.97
CA GLU A 198 -16.33 17.16 -21.49
C GLU A 198 -16.84 18.01 -22.66
N GLU A 199 -18.15 18.23 -22.75
CA GLU A 199 -18.78 18.79 -23.94
C GLU A 199 -18.24 20.19 -24.29
N GLY A 200 -17.99 21.03 -23.30
CA GLY A 200 -17.44 22.38 -23.50
C GLY A 200 -16.06 22.35 -24.14
N GLN A 201 -15.18 21.47 -23.66
CA GLN A 201 -13.85 21.25 -24.22
C GLN A 201 -13.90 20.52 -25.56
N ARG A 202 -14.76 19.50 -25.69
CA ARG A 202 -14.98 18.73 -26.92
C ARG A 202 -15.36 19.64 -28.08
N ARG A 203 -16.32 20.55 -27.89
CA ARG A 203 -16.76 21.50 -28.93
C ARG A 203 -15.64 22.44 -29.38
N LYS A 204 -14.82 22.93 -28.42
CA LYS A 204 -13.64 23.76 -28.74
C LYS A 204 -12.62 22.95 -29.55
N LEU A 205 -12.31 21.74 -29.11
CA LEU A 205 -11.33 20.87 -29.78
C LEU A 205 -11.81 20.38 -31.15
N ASP A 206 -13.09 20.04 -31.30
CA ASP A 206 -13.67 19.65 -32.60
C ASP A 206 -13.55 20.77 -33.63
N SER A 207 -13.72 22.03 -33.22
CA SER A 207 -13.48 23.17 -34.12
C SER A 207 -12.03 23.27 -34.60
N VAL A 208 -11.07 22.86 -33.77
CA VAL A 208 -9.64 22.81 -34.13
C VAL A 208 -9.36 21.59 -35.00
N PHE A 209 -9.95 20.43 -34.68
CA PHE A 209 -9.74 19.19 -35.43
C PHE A 209 -10.29 19.24 -36.86
N THR A 210 -11.24 20.13 -37.17
CA THR A 210 -11.64 20.37 -38.57
C THR A 210 -10.50 20.94 -39.45
N ARG A 211 -9.45 21.49 -38.84
CA ARG A 211 -8.29 22.07 -39.52
C ARG A 211 -7.06 21.16 -39.54
N VAL A 212 -7.18 19.95 -38.99
CA VAL A 212 -6.09 18.98 -38.84
C VAL A 212 -6.42 17.73 -39.67
N ASP A 213 -5.38 17.02 -40.13
CA ASP A 213 -5.55 15.73 -40.79
C ASP A 213 -6.36 14.75 -39.92
N TYR A 214 -7.22 13.96 -40.56
CA TYR A 214 -8.14 13.05 -39.87
C TYR A 214 -7.42 11.99 -39.03
N ASN A 215 -6.30 11.46 -39.50
CA ASN A 215 -5.56 10.43 -38.78
C ASN A 215 -4.87 11.03 -37.54
N VAL A 216 -4.26 12.20 -37.69
CA VAL A 216 -3.63 12.93 -36.58
C VAL A 216 -4.68 13.36 -35.55
N ALA A 217 -5.85 13.83 -35.99
CA ALA A 217 -6.97 14.15 -35.10
C ALA A 217 -7.48 12.90 -34.37
N GLY A 218 -7.55 11.75 -35.05
CA GLY A 218 -7.91 10.46 -34.45
C GLY A 218 -6.93 10.02 -33.37
N GLU A 219 -5.62 10.13 -33.62
CA GLU A 219 -4.58 9.83 -32.64
C GLU A 219 -4.68 10.73 -31.41
N ILE A 220 -4.82 12.06 -31.60
CA ILE A 220 -4.97 13.01 -30.50
C ILE A 220 -6.25 12.73 -29.69
N LYS A 221 -7.38 12.47 -30.36
CA LYS A 221 -8.63 12.08 -29.70
C LYS A 221 -8.45 10.80 -28.87
N SER A 222 -7.71 9.82 -29.40
CA SER A 222 -7.40 8.58 -28.68
C SER A 222 -6.53 8.83 -27.44
N ILE A 223 -5.55 9.75 -27.51
CA ILE A 223 -4.67 10.10 -26.39
C ILE A 223 -5.48 10.80 -25.28
N LEU A 224 -6.31 11.78 -25.65
CA LEU A 224 -7.12 12.56 -24.71
C LEU A 224 -8.21 11.71 -24.04
N THR A 225 -8.84 10.80 -24.78
CA THR A 225 -9.83 9.86 -24.22
C THR A 225 -9.15 8.79 -23.35
N ASN A 226 -7.88 8.47 -23.61
CA ASN A 226 -7.11 7.52 -22.82
C ASN A 226 -6.63 8.05 -21.45
N THR A 227 -6.96 9.29 -21.08
CA THR A 227 -6.67 9.86 -19.76
C THR A 227 -7.29 9.02 -18.64
N GLN A 228 -6.57 8.93 -17.51
CA GLN A 228 -6.91 8.05 -16.41
C GLN A 228 -8.27 8.40 -15.78
N HIS A 229 -8.61 9.69 -15.65
CA HIS A 229 -9.88 10.14 -15.06
C HIS A 229 -11.11 9.75 -15.91
N LEU A 230 -11.06 9.94 -17.23
CA LEU A 230 -12.15 9.55 -18.14
C LEU A 230 -12.38 8.04 -18.14
N LYS A 231 -11.29 7.25 -18.17
CA LYS A 231 -11.36 5.78 -18.04
C LYS A 231 -12.03 5.37 -16.73
N LEU A 232 -11.66 5.99 -15.61
CA LEU A 232 -12.20 5.66 -14.30
C LEU A 232 -13.67 6.04 -14.17
N SER A 233 -14.06 7.25 -14.61
CA SER A 233 -15.43 7.74 -14.56
C SER A 233 -16.39 6.89 -15.39
N LYS A 234 -15.98 6.51 -16.62
CA LYS A 234 -16.78 5.63 -17.47
C LYS A 234 -16.90 4.22 -16.89
N ARG A 235 -15.77 3.64 -16.45
CA ARG A 235 -15.77 2.32 -15.81
C ARG A 235 -16.68 2.28 -14.58
N PHE A 236 -16.67 3.33 -13.77
CA PHE A 236 -17.59 3.49 -12.64
C PHE A 236 -19.05 3.50 -13.09
N SER A 237 -19.40 4.33 -14.07
CA SER A 237 -20.77 4.51 -14.52
C SER A 237 -21.35 3.24 -15.16
N GLU A 238 -20.59 2.62 -16.08
CA GLU A 238 -21.01 1.41 -16.78
C GLU A 238 -21.09 0.21 -15.83
N PHE A 239 -20.16 0.09 -14.87
CA PHE A 239 -20.24 -0.92 -13.83
C PHE A 239 -21.51 -0.80 -13.00
N VAL A 240 -21.83 0.41 -12.51
CA VAL A 240 -23.05 0.62 -11.72
C VAL A 240 -24.29 0.27 -12.54
N ILE A 241 -24.41 0.80 -13.76
CA ILE A 241 -25.56 0.54 -14.64
C ILE A 241 -25.74 -0.96 -14.90
N LYS A 242 -24.64 -1.69 -15.14
CA LYS A 242 -24.65 -3.15 -15.38
C LYS A 242 -25.20 -3.94 -14.18
N HIS A 243 -24.93 -3.47 -12.96
CA HIS A 243 -25.30 -4.19 -11.74
C HIS A 243 -26.60 -3.72 -11.10
N VAL A 244 -27.26 -2.68 -11.63
CA VAL A 244 -28.61 -2.29 -11.21
C VAL A 244 -29.65 -3.14 -11.94
N ARG A 245 -30.41 -3.95 -11.18
CA ARG A 245 -31.49 -4.81 -11.68
C ARG A 245 -32.79 -4.04 -11.78
N ASP A 246 -33.73 -4.52 -12.58
CA ASP A 246 -35.04 -3.88 -12.73
C ASP A 246 -35.83 -3.80 -11.41
N THR A 247 -35.61 -4.73 -10.47
CA THR A 247 -36.19 -4.69 -9.11
C THR A 247 -35.85 -3.42 -8.33
N PHE A 248 -34.71 -2.78 -8.64
CA PHE A 248 -34.31 -1.51 -8.05
C PHE A 248 -35.31 -0.39 -8.35
N TYR A 249 -35.85 -0.39 -9.58
CA TYR A 249 -36.77 0.64 -10.06
C TYR A 249 -38.24 0.30 -9.76
N THR A 250 -38.54 -0.95 -9.41
CA THR A 250 -39.90 -1.43 -9.14
C THR A 250 -40.10 -1.69 -7.65
N ASP A 251 -39.80 -2.90 -7.17
CA ASP A 251 -40.11 -3.35 -5.82
C ASP A 251 -39.37 -2.56 -4.74
N GLU A 252 -38.10 -2.25 -4.97
CA GLU A 252 -37.27 -1.48 -4.02
C GLU A 252 -37.62 0.02 -3.99
N ALA A 253 -38.26 0.53 -5.04
CA ALA A 253 -38.68 1.92 -5.17
C ALA A 253 -40.10 2.19 -4.63
N LYS A 254 -40.85 1.15 -4.26
CA LYS A 254 -42.22 1.30 -3.70
C LYS A 254 -42.20 2.18 -2.45
N GLY A 255 -43.03 3.22 -2.45
CA GLY A 255 -43.15 4.17 -1.34
C GLY A 255 -41.99 5.17 -1.20
N ARG A 256 -41.08 5.25 -2.18
CA ARG A 256 -39.96 6.20 -2.18
C ARG A 256 -40.33 7.54 -2.80
N ASN A 257 -39.96 8.62 -2.12
CA ASN A 257 -40.05 9.97 -2.66
C ASN A 257 -38.91 10.21 -3.67
N TRP A 258 -39.27 10.72 -4.85
CA TRP A 258 -38.31 11.10 -5.89
C TRP A 258 -37.30 10.00 -6.24
N ALA A 259 -37.83 8.80 -6.49
CA ALA A 259 -37.01 7.63 -6.78
C ALA A 259 -36.13 7.81 -8.02
N ILE A 260 -34.90 7.28 -7.97
CA ILE A 260 -33.96 7.30 -9.11
C ILE A 260 -34.61 6.69 -10.36
N ARG A 261 -34.68 7.47 -11.44
CA ARG A 261 -35.21 7.00 -12.72
C ARG A 261 -34.12 6.33 -13.54
N LYS A 262 -34.46 5.24 -14.24
CA LYS A 262 -33.52 4.51 -15.13
C LYS A 262 -32.90 5.41 -16.19
N SER A 263 -33.68 6.35 -16.75
CA SER A 263 -33.20 7.32 -17.74
C SER A 263 -32.27 8.40 -17.18
N GLU A 264 -32.37 8.72 -15.88
CA GLU A 264 -31.57 9.76 -15.23
C GLU A 264 -30.28 9.20 -14.62
N LEU A 265 -30.19 7.87 -14.39
CA LEU A 265 -29.06 7.22 -13.74
C LEU A 265 -27.70 7.59 -14.36
N PRO A 266 -27.51 7.60 -15.70
CA PRO A 266 -26.22 7.99 -16.27
C PRO A 266 -25.79 9.42 -15.89
N ARG A 267 -26.74 10.36 -15.86
CA ARG A 267 -26.47 11.76 -15.48
C ARG A 267 -26.15 11.87 -13.99
N LEU A 268 -26.93 11.18 -13.15
CA LEU A 268 -26.73 11.12 -11.71
C LEU A 268 -25.34 10.59 -11.33
N LEU A 269 -24.87 9.54 -12.02
CA LEU A 269 -23.54 8.97 -11.80
C LEU A 269 -22.43 9.91 -12.22
N LYS A 270 -22.56 10.57 -13.37
CA LYS A 270 -21.61 11.60 -13.81
C LYS A 270 -21.46 12.69 -12.77
N ASN A 271 -22.58 13.21 -12.27
CA ASN A 271 -22.58 14.28 -11.27
C ASN A 271 -21.98 13.83 -9.93
N ALA A 272 -22.30 12.62 -9.46
CA ALA A 272 -21.73 12.07 -8.24
C ALA A 272 -20.20 11.90 -8.33
N TYR A 273 -19.70 11.44 -9.48
CA TYR A 273 -18.25 11.35 -9.74
C TYR A 273 -17.58 12.73 -9.73
N THR A 274 -18.19 13.73 -10.38
CA THR A 274 -17.68 15.11 -10.40
C THR A 274 -17.64 15.71 -9.00
N SER A 275 -18.70 15.59 -8.21
CA SER A 275 -18.75 16.10 -6.83
C SER A 275 -17.67 15.47 -5.95
N ARG A 276 -17.48 14.14 -6.04
CA ARG A 276 -16.39 13.46 -5.32
C ARG A 276 -15.01 13.90 -5.83
N SER A 277 -14.83 14.07 -7.14
CA SER A 277 -13.54 14.47 -7.70
C SER A 277 -13.12 15.85 -7.21
N GLY A 278 -14.04 16.83 -7.20
CA GLY A 278 -13.79 18.18 -6.68
C GLY A 278 -13.43 18.17 -5.20
N TYR A 279 -14.18 17.43 -4.36
CA TYR A 279 -13.87 17.35 -2.93
C TYR A 279 -12.49 16.74 -2.65
N VAL A 280 -12.09 15.73 -3.43
CA VAL A 280 -10.87 14.97 -3.15
C VAL A 280 -9.62 15.67 -3.65
N HIS A 281 -9.69 16.33 -4.79
CA HIS A 281 -8.56 16.98 -5.42
C HIS A 281 -8.43 18.45 -5.02
N ASP A 282 -9.56 19.11 -4.83
CA ASP A 282 -9.63 20.57 -4.68
C ASP A 282 -10.29 21.00 -3.35
N LEU A 283 -10.70 20.04 -2.49
CA LEU A 283 -11.47 20.28 -1.26
C LEU A 283 -12.75 21.09 -1.49
N GLU A 284 -13.30 21.01 -2.71
CA GLU A 284 -14.57 21.62 -3.06
C GLU A 284 -15.71 20.89 -2.34
N GLU A 285 -16.44 21.64 -1.54
CA GLU A 285 -17.61 21.13 -0.83
C GLU A 285 -18.67 20.62 -1.80
N ALA A 286 -19.36 19.53 -1.45
CA ALA A 286 -20.54 19.14 -2.19
C ALA A 286 -21.57 20.27 -2.10
N LEU A 287 -22.31 20.50 -3.20
CA LEU A 287 -23.31 21.56 -3.32
C LEU A 287 -24.15 21.67 -2.04
N GLU A 288 -24.31 22.89 -1.51
CA GLU A 288 -25.05 23.13 -0.26
C GLU A 288 -26.45 22.49 -0.30
N ASP A 289 -27.15 22.52 -1.44
CA ASP A 289 -28.46 21.89 -1.59
C ASP A 289 -28.45 20.34 -1.60
N VAL A 290 -27.31 19.71 -1.89
CA VAL A 290 -27.12 18.26 -1.71
C VAL A 290 -26.92 17.90 -0.24
N ARG A 291 -26.32 18.83 0.54
CA ARG A 291 -26.14 18.72 2.00
C ARG A 291 -27.44 19.02 2.75
N PHE A 292 -28.20 20.03 2.30
CA PHE A 292 -29.49 20.41 2.87
C PHE A 292 -30.62 19.64 2.19
N ASN A 293 -31.00 18.50 2.78
CA ASN A 293 -32.32 17.91 2.53
C ASN A 293 -33.40 18.93 2.96
N CYS A 294 -33.83 19.81 2.04
CA CYS A 294 -34.85 20.84 2.27
C CYS A 294 -36.27 20.28 2.54
N SER A 295 -36.42 18.96 2.68
CA SER A 295 -37.70 18.32 2.97
C SER A 295 -37.59 17.46 4.22
N ASP A 296 -38.67 17.40 5.01
CA ASP A 296 -38.83 16.50 6.16
C ASP A 296 -38.84 15.00 5.77
N SER A 297 -38.64 14.67 4.49
CA SER A 297 -38.67 13.32 3.95
C SER A 297 -37.38 12.94 3.24
N VAL A 298 -36.99 11.68 3.36
CA VAL A 298 -35.82 11.11 2.68
C VAL A 298 -36.12 10.93 1.19
N THR A 299 -35.37 11.61 0.34
CA THR A 299 -35.47 11.52 -1.12
C THR A 299 -34.23 10.85 -1.70
N ASP A 300 -34.30 10.28 -2.90
CA ASP A 300 -33.09 9.76 -3.55
C ASP A 300 -32.37 10.76 -4.44
N THR A 301 -33.14 11.67 -5.02
CA THR A 301 -32.66 12.62 -6.02
C THR A 301 -33.02 14.02 -5.60
N ILE A 302 -32.09 14.93 -5.89
CA ILE A 302 -32.22 16.37 -5.63
C ILE A 302 -32.08 17.06 -6.98
N ARG A 303 -33.02 17.94 -7.31
CA ARG A 303 -33.00 18.73 -8.53
C ARG A 303 -32.51 20.13 -8.20
N PHE A 304 -31.46 20.56 -8.87
CA PHE A 304 -30.89 21.89 -8.71
C PHE A 304 -30.65 22.52 -10.09
N GLY A 305 -31.30 23.66 -10.33
CA GLY A 305 -31.33 24.29 -11.65
C GLY A 305 -31.90 23.35 -12.72
N HIS A 306 -31.12 23.11 -13.78
CA HIS A 306 -31.47 22.20 -14.88
C HIS A 306 -30.83 20.81 -14.75
N ASP A 307 -30.27 20.49 -13.58
CA ASP A 307 -29.55 19.23 -13.35
C ASP A 307 -30.12 18.43 -12.18
N VAL A 308 -29.67 17.19 -12.06
CA VAL A 308 -30.14 16.23 -11.07
C VAL A 308 -28.95 15.57 -10.36
N TYR A 309 -29.04 15.47 -9.04
CA TYR A 309 -27.98 14.96 -8.17
C TYR A 309 -28.51 13.81 -7.31
N LEU A 310 -27.62 12.89 -6.95
CA LEU A 310 -27.93 11.86 -5.94
C LEU A 310 -27.87 12.50 -4.56
N SER A 311 -28.92 12.31 -3.78
CA SER A 311 -28.85 12.54 -2.33
C SER A 311 -27.99 11.45 -1.68
N TYR A 312 -27.60 11.65 -0.42
CA TYR A 312 -26.90 10.61 0.33
C TYR A 312 -27.74 9.33 0.47
N SER A 313 -29.02 9.42 0.79
CA SER A 313 -29.90 8.24 0.88
C SER A 313 -30.05 7.52 -0.47
N GLY A 314 -30.20 8.27 -1.57
CA GLY A 314 -30.27 7.69 -2.90
C GLY A 314 -29.00 6.92 -3.26
N LEU A 315 -27.84 7.48 -2.92
CA LEU A 315 -26.55 6.85 -3.09
C LEU A 315 -26.37 5.62 -2.19
N VAL A 316 -26.81 5.66 -0.93
CA VAL A 316 -26.80 4.49 -0.03
C VAL A 316 -27.64 3.35 -0.61
N ARG A 317 -28.87 3.63 -1.09
CA ARG A 317 -29.71 2.59 -1.69
C ARG A 317 -29.06 2.01 -2.94
N LEU A 318 -28.56 2.87 -3.83
CA LEU A 318 -27.89 2.47 -5.06
C LEU A 318 -26.66 1.60 -4.76
N ALA A 319 -25.78 2.04 -3.85
CA ALA A 319 -24.58 1.34 -3.46
C ALA A 319 -24.88 -0.04 -2.86
N ARG A 320 -25.88 -0.12 -1.96
CA ARG A 320 -26.33 -1.39 -1.39
C ARG A 320 -26.84 -2.34 -2.48
N HIS A 321 -27.68 -1.85 -3.40
CA HIS A 321 -28.24 -2.68 -4.47
C HIS A 321 -27.14 -3.23 -5.39
N VAL A 322 -26.23 -2.36 -5.84
CA VAL A 322 -25.09 -2.74 -6.68
C VAL A 322 -24.21 -3.77 -5.97
N LEU A 323 -23.93 -3.58 -4.68
CA LEU A 323 -23.13 -4.53 -3.91
C LEU A 323 -23.77 -5.91 -3.84
N ILE A 324 -25.05 -6.00 -3.47
CA ILE A 324 -25.76 -7.28 -3.35
C ILE A 324 -25.87 -7.95 -4.73
N SER A 325 -26.18 -7.17 -5.78
CA SER A 325 -26.28 -7.66 -7.15
C SER A 325 -24.93 -8.16 -7.70
N PHE A 326 -23.85 -7.44 -7.41
CA PHE A 326 -22.49 -7.83 -7.80
C PHE A 326 -22.06 -9.13 -7.11
N VAL A 327 -22.26 -9.23 -5.79
CA VAL A 327 -21.93 -10.43 -5.04
C VAL A 327 -22.72 -11.62 -5.57
N SER A 328 -24.03 -11.49 -5.77
CA SER A 328 -24.88 -12.60 -6.23
C SER A 328 -24.63 -13.01 -7.69
N SER A 329 -24.12 -12.12 -8.55
CA SER A 329 -23.76 -12.44 -9.95
C SER A 329 -22.32 -12.90 -10.14
N SER A 330 -21.48 -12.81 -9.11
CA SER A 330 -20.06 -13.18 -9.19
C SER A 330 -19.86 -14.69 -9.09
N LEU A 331 -18.80 -15.18 -9.76
CA LEU A 331 -18.34 -16.57 -9.67
C LEU A 331 -18.13 -16.99 -8.20
N LYS A 332 -18.60 -18.19 -7.87
CA LYS A 332 -18.43 -18.84 -6.58
C LYS A 332 -17.46 -20.02 -6.70
N LEU A 333 -16.60 -20.18 -5.72
CA LEU A 333 -15.61 -21.23 -5.62
C LEU A 333 -15.73 -21.90 -4.26
N GLU A 334 -15.66 -23.23 -4.22
CA GLU A 334 -15.69 -23.99 -2.97
C GLU A 334 -14.30 -24.12 -2.33
N ARG A 335 -13.26 -24.26 -3.16
CA ARG A 335 -11.84 -24.33 -2.75
C ARG A 335 -10.98 -23.46 -3.64
N GLU A 336 -9.87 -23.00 -3.10
CA GLU A 336 -8.88 -22.15 -3.79
C GLU A 336 -7.54 -22.32 -3.08
N GLU A 337 -6.46 -22.47 -3.85
CA GLU A 337 -5.11 -22.58 -3.30
C GLU A 337 -4.55 -21.17 -3.12
N VAL A 338 -4.34 -20.76 -1.86
CA VAL A 338 -3.84 -19.43 -1.50
C VAL A 338 -2.91 -19.56 -0.31
N ASN A 339 -1.79 -18.83 -0.33
CA ASN A 339 -1.00 -18.58 0.87
C ASN A 339 -1.77 -17.67 1.85
N TRP A 340 -2.75 -18.25 2.55
CA TRP A 340 -3.62 -17.54 3.49
C TRP A 340 -2.89 -17.17 4.79
N ARG A 341 -1.81 -17.88 5.13
CA ARG A 341 -0.99 -17.62 6.33
C ARG A 341 -0.34 -16.25 6.27
N SER A 342 0.24 -15.85 5.12
CA SER A 342 0.83 -14.52 4.95
C SER A 342 -0.18 -13.36 4.98
N GLN A 343 -1.48 -13.66 5.12
CA GLN A 343 -2.57 -12.68 5.13
C GLN A 343 -3.27 -12.61 6.49
N LEU A 344 -2.72 -13.27 7.52
CA LEU A 344 -3.26 -13.17 8.87
C LEU A 344 -2.97 -11.78 9.45
N PRO A 345 -3.95 -11.17 10.15
CA PRO A 345 -3.74 -9.87 10.78
C PRO A 345 -2.66 -9.94 11.84
N GLY A 346 -1.88 -8.86 11.97
CA GLY A 346 -0.81 -8.75 12.97
C GLY A 346 0.51 -9.44 12.59
N MET A 347 0.61 -10.03 11.40
CA MET A 347 1.89 -10.55 10.90
C MET A 347 2.75 -9.41 10.33
N MET A 348 3.95 -9.24 10.89
CA MET A 348 4.99 -8.38 10.33
C MET A 348 6.08 -9.27 9.75
N MET A 349 6.34 -9.12 8.45
CA MET A 349 7.52 -9.71 7.81
C MET A 349 8.68 -8.76 8.03
N ALA A 350 9.68 -9.18 8.79
CA ALA A 350 10.94 -8.47 8.94
C ALA A 350 12.02 -9.18 8.12
N GLU A 351 12.87 -8.41 7.46
CA GLU A 351 14.07 -8.97 6.83
C GLU A 351 15.06 -9.36 7.94
N MET A 352 15.59 -10.58 7.86
CA MET A 352 16.64 -11.02 8.78
C MET A 352 17.93 -10.25 8.51
N SER A 353 18.74 -10.05 9.56
CA SER A 353 20.09 -9.48 9.42
C SER A 353 20.86 -10.17 8.28
N PRO A 354 21.65 -9.42 7.47
CA PRO A 354 22.42 -9.96 6.36
C PRO A 354 23.21 -11.23 6.68
N GLU A 355 23.75 -11.34 7.90
CA GLU A 355 24.54 -12.48 8.36
C GLU A 355 23.84 -13.84 8.23
N TYR A 356 22.50 -13.87 8.24
CA TYR A 356 21.71 -15.09 8.15
C TYR A 356 21.47 -15.59 6.72
N TRP A 357 21.68 -14.75 5.70
CA TRP A 357 21.28 -15.07 4.34
C TRP A 357 22.28 -14.73 3.25
N ILE A 358 23.19 -13.76 3.44
CA ILE A 358 24.09 -13.32 2.36
C ILE A 358 25.00 -14.44 1.86
N TRP A 359 25.44 -15.36 2.72
CA TRP A 359 26.33 -16.49 2.39
C TRP A 359 25.67 -17.58 1.53
N ARG A 360 24.33 -17.64 1.47
CA ARG A 360 23.61 -18.68 0.73
C ARG A 360 23.83 -18.50 -0.77
N HIS A 361 24.49 -19.48 -1.38
CA HIS A 361 24.82 -19.49 -2.81
C HIS A 361 23.84 -20.37 -3.63
N GLU A 362 23.14 -21.30 -2.97
CA GLU A 362 22.13 -22.17 -3.58
C GLU A 362 20.99 -21.35 -4.20
N GLY A 363 20.73 -21.57 -5.50
CA GLY A 363 19.69 -20.84 -6.23
C GLY A 363 20.02 -19.37 -6.53
N PHE A 364 21.27 -18.94 -6.34
CA PHE A 364 21.66 -17.57 -6.71
C PHE A 364 21.51 -17.33 -8.23
N SER A 365 20.81 -16.25 -8.56
CA SER A 365 20.62 -15.73 -9.92
C SER A 365 21.19 -14.32 -9.97
N GLN A 366 21.74 -13.93 -11.13
CA GLN A 366 22.30 -12.59 -11.33
C GLN A 366 21.28 -11.47 -11.09
N GLU A 367 19.99 -11.76 -11.21
CA GLU A 367 18.90 -10.80 -10.94
C GLU A 367 18.85 -10.38 -9.46
N HIS A 368 19.38 -11.22 -8.56
CA HIS A 368 19.50 -10.93 -7.13
C HIS A 368 20.80 -10.19 -6.77
N ALA A 369 21.69 -9.90 -7.72
CA ALA A 369 23.02 -9.36 -7.43
C ALA A 369 22.97 -8.00 -6.70
N LYS A 370 22.05 -7.12 -7.07
CA LYS A 370 21.90 -5.78 -6.46
C LYS A 370 21.39 -5.84 -5.03
N HIS A 371 20.37 -6.66 -4.78
CA HIS A 371 19.87 -6.92 -3.43
C HIS A 371 20.96 -7.55 -2.55
N ARG A 372 21.68 -8.53 -3.11
CA ARG A 372 22.80 -9.19 -2.42
C ARG A 372 23.91 -8.20 -2.05
N PHE A 373 24.27 -7.31 -2.99
CA PHE A 373 25.27 -6.27 -2.74
C PHE A 373 24.86 -5.33 -1.61
N GLY A 374 23.61 -4.88 -1.55
CA GLY A 374 23.12 -4.06 -0.43
C GLY A 374 23.30 -4.74 0.93
N GLY A 375 22.95 -6.02 1.03
CA GLY A 375 23.18 -6.82 2.25
C GLY A 375 24.67 -7.01 2.59
N VAL A 376 25.51 -7.25 1.58
CA VAL A 376 26.98 -7.37 1.77
C VAL A 376 27.58 -6.03 2.22
N ALA A 377 27.19 -4.91 1.63
CA ALA A 377 27.66 -3.59 2.01
C ALA A 377 27.26 -3.23 3.46
N LEU A 378 26.02 -3.52 3.86
CA LEU A 378 25.55 -3.39 5.24
C LEU A 378 26.38 -4.26 6.20
N TYR A 379 26.59 -5.53 5.84
CA TYR A 379 27.39 -6.45 6.64
C TYR A 379 28.83 -5.97 6.85
N PHE A 380 29.51 -5.48 5.80
CA PHE A 380 30.85 -4.92 5.93
C PHE A 380 30.88 -3.63 6.75
N MET A 381 29.87 -2.75 6.60
CA MET A 381 29.74 -1.56 7.44
C MET A 381 29.62 -1.94 8.93
N GLU A 382 28.86 -3.00 9.26
CA GLU A 382 28.77 -3.51 10.63
C GLU A 382 30.08 -4.09 11.14
N LEU A 383 30.83 -4.83 10.32
CA LEU A 383 32.15 -5.34 10.70
C LEU A 383 33.13 -4.20 11.03
N LEU A 384 33.07 -3.09 10.28
CA LEU A 384 33.92 -1.92 10.52
C LEU A 384 33.63 -1.22 11.86
N THR A 385 32.42 -1.36 12.39
CA THR A 385 32.01 -0.77 13.68
C THR A 385 32.18 -1.75 14.85
N LYS A 386 32.38 -3.05 14.58
CA LYS A 386 32.51 -4.13 15.57
C LYS A 386 33.83 -4.89 15.40
N PRO A 387 34.96 -4.39 15.95
CA PRO A 387 36.30 -4.95 15.69
C PRO A 387 36.53 -6.38 16.20
N THR A 388 35.64 -6.94 17.03
CA THR A 388 35.70 -8.32 17.54
C THR A 388 34.79 -9.31 16.80
N ALA A 389 34.06 -8.86 15.78
CA ALA A 389 33.15 -9.72 15.02
C ALA A 389 33.93 -10.67 14.11
N THR A 390 33.55 -11.96 14.12
CA THR A 390 34.11 -12.96 13.20
C THR A 390 33.37 -12.89 11.87
N MET A 391 34.13 -12.87 10.76
CA MET A 391 33.55 -12.82 9.42
C MET A 391 32.92 -14.17 9.05
N ILE A 392 31.70 -14.17 8.53
CA ILE A 392 31.05 -15.36 8.01
C ILE A 392 31.74 -15.85 6.74
N THR A 393 31.61 -17.15 6.44
CA THR A 393 32.25 -17.74 5.26
C THR A 393 31.48 -17.37 3.99
N LEU A 394 32.02 -16.44 3.21
CA LEU A 394 31.45 -16.01 1.91
C LEU A 394 32.09 -16.69 0.70
N ARG A 395 33.14 -17.51 0.90
CA ARG A 395 33.97 -18.06 -0.18
C ARG A 395 33.16 -18.77 -1.29
N PRO A 396 32.22 -19.68 -0.99
CA PRO A 396 31.45 -20.38 -2.04
C PRO A 396 30.63 -19.43 -2.93
N LEU A 397 30.06 -18.37 -2.34
CA LEU A 397 29.34 -17.34 -3.09
C LEU A 397 30.31 -16.57 -4.00
N MET A 398 31.49 -16.19 -3.49
CA MET A 398 32.47 -15.43 -4.25
C MET A 398 33.01 -16.22 -5.44
N ASP A 399 33.27 -17.52 -5.27
CA ASP A 399 33.67 -18.39 -6.37
C ASP A 399 32.56 -18.50 -7.43
N GLN A 400 31.30 -18.58 -7.01
CA GLN A 400 30.16 -18.57 -7.94
C GLN A 400 30.02 -17.23 -8.69
N LEU A 401 30.16 -16.09 -8.00
CA LEU A 401 30.11 -14.76 -8.58
C LEU A 401 31.25 -14.55 -9.61
N ASP A 402 32.46 -14.96 -9.27
CA ASP A 402 33.64 -14.87 -10.13
C ASP A 402 33.48 -15.70 -11.42
N SER A 403 32.89 -16.90 -11.32
CA SER A 403 32.59 -17.75 -12.49
C SER A 403 31.53 -17.16 -13.44
N GLN A 404 30.67 -16.27 -12.93
CA GLN A 404 29.57 -15.66 -13.69
C GLN A 404 29.88 -14.26 -14.21
N LEU A 405 30.99 -13.65 -13.78
CA LEU A 405 31.32 -12.25 -14.05
C LEU A 405 31.35 -11.91 -15.55
N ASP A 406 31.95 -12.77 -16.37
CA ASP A 406 32.08 -12.54 -17.82
C ASP A 406 30.74 -12.71 -18.57
N LYS A 407 29.82 -13.48 -18.00
CA LYS A 407 28.48 -13.75 -18.53
C LYS A 407 27.42 -12.84 -17.91
N ALA A 408 27.82 -11.89 -17.07
CA ALA A 408 26.90 -11.04 -16.35
C ALA A 408 26.23 -10.02 -17.27
N LYS A 409 24.91 -9.85 -17.13
CA LYS A 409 24.20 -8.73 -17.77
C LYS A 409 24.84 -7.41 -17.31
N ALA A 410 25.00 -6.44 -18.23
CA ALA A 410 25.61 -5.13 -17.94
C ALA A 410 24.96 -4.43 -16.73
N SER A 411 23.64 -4.60 -16.54
CA SER A 411 22.91 -4.02 -15.41
C SER A 411 23.31 -4.57 -14.03
N ASN A 412 23.82 -5.81 -13.96
CA ASN A 412 24.09 -6.53 -12.70
C ASN A 412 25.60 -6.67 -12.44
N LYS A 413 26.41 -6.50 -13.48
CA LYS A 413 27.86 -6.61 -13.44
C LYS A 413 28.52 -5.69 -12.39
N PRO A 414 28.11 -4.41 -12.22
CA PRO A 414 28.70 -3.54 -11.19
C PRO A 414 28.53 -4.07 -9.77
N ALA A 415 27.34 -4.61 -9.43
CA ALA A 415 27.09 -5.21 -8.12
C ALA A 415 27.94 -6.46 -7.86
N ILE A 416 28.16 -7.28 -8.89
CA ILE A 416 29.03 -8.46 -8.81
C ILE A 416 30.48 -8.04 -8.55
N ILE A 417 30.98 -7.08 -9.33
CA ILE A 417 32.34 -6.53 -9.18
C ILE A 417 32.52 -5.94 -7.78
N ALA A 418 31.56 -5.15 -7.31
CA ALA A 418 31.62 -4.51 -6.00
C ALA A 418 31.65 -5.51 -4.84
N MET A 419 30.88 -6.61 -4.92
CA MET A 419 30.95 -7.70 -3.93
C MET A 419 32.31 -8.40 -3.92
N LEU A 420 32.85 -8.72 -5.11
CA LEU A 420 34.19 -9.33 -5.23
C LEU A 420 35.28 -8.38 -4.71
N TRP A 421 35.13 -7.08 -4.95
CA TRP A 421 36.07 -6.06 -4.48
C TRP A 421 36.08 -5.95 -2.96
N LEU A 422 34.91 -5.78 -2.33
CA LEU A 422 34.80 -5.72 -0.87
C LEU A 422 35.36 -6.96 -0.19
N TYR A 423 35.02 -8.15 -0.71
CA TYR A 423 35.49 -9.40 -0.13
C TYR A 423 37.01 -9.55 -0.18
N ASN A 424 37.63 -9.36 -1.35
CA ASN A 424 39.08 -9.56 -1.51
C ASN A 424 39.92 -8.48 -0.82
N MET A 425 39.35 -7.28 -0.57
CA MET A 425 40.03 -6.23 0.21
C MET A 425 40.11 -6.54 1.70
N HIS A 426 39.07 -7.16 2.26
CA HIS A 426 38.95 -7.37 3.71
C HIS A 426 39.34 -8.77 4.20
N ILE A 427 39.57 -9.72 3.30
CA ILE A 427 40.09 -11.04 3.65
C ILE A 427 41.62 -11.03 3.81
N VAL A 428 42.15 -11.93 4.65
CA VAL A 428 43.60 -12.19 4.75
C VAL A 428 44.14 -12.52 3.36
N GLN A 429 45.20 -11.83 2.94
CA GLN A 429 45.72 -11.88 1.55
C GLN A 429 46.05 -13.30 1.06
N SER A 430 46.43 -14.24 1.94
CA SER A 430 46.66 -15.65 1.60
C SER A 430 45.40 -16.40 1.16
N HIS A 431 44.22 -15.88 1.47
CA HIS A 431 42.91 -16.44 1.11
C HIS A 431 42.19 -15.63 0.03
N ALA A 432 42.75 -14.49 -0.38
CA ALA A 432 42.24 -13.69 -1.49
C ALA A 432 42.42 -14.45 -2.82
N THR A 433 41.60 -14.10 -3.80
CA THR A 433 41.67 -14.72 -5.14
C THR A 433 42.95 -14.26 -5.83
N PRO A 434 43.78 -15.14 -6.42
CA PRO A 434 44.97 -14.72 -7.14
C PRO A 434 44.64 -13.68 -8.23
N ASN A 435 45.46 -12.63 -8.35
CA ASN A 435 45.32 -11.56 -9.36
C ASN A 435 43.96 -10.83 -9.37
N TRP A 436 43.23 -10.86 -8.25
CA TRP A 436 41.90 -10.23 -8.16
C TRP A 436 41.92 -8.74 -8.50
N LYS A 437 43.00 -8.02 -8.14
CA LYS A 437 43.14 -6.58 -8.42
C LYS A 437 43.13 -6.30 -9.91
N GLU A 438 43.96 -7.01 -10.69
CA GLU A 438 44.05 -6.84 -12.15
C GLU A 438 42.72 -7.17 -12.82
N ARG A 439 42.05 -8.24 -12.36
CA ARG A 439 40.74 -8.64 -12.88
C ARG A 439 39.66 -7.61 -12.61
N ILE A 440 39.61 -7.04 -11.40
CA ILE A 440 38.62 -6.00 -11.05
C ILE A 440 38.91 -4.71 -11.81
N HIS A 441 40.17 -4.26 -11.88
CA HIS A 441 40.52 -3.07 -12.67
C HIS A 441 40.15 -3.26 -14.15
N SER A 442 40.52 -4.40 -14.76
CA SER A 442 40.14 -4.70 -16.13
C SER A 442 38.62 -4.74 -16.35
N ALA A 443 37.86 -5.23 -15.37
CA ALA A 443 36.41 -5.28 -15.45
C ALA A 443 35.76 -3.89 -15.31
N ILE A 444 36.35 -2.99 -14.52
CA ILE A 444 35.92 -1.59 -14.37
C ILE A 444 36.32 -0.79 -15.62
N ASP A 445 37.54 -0.96 -16.13
CA ASP A 445 38.03 -0.25 -17.32
C ASP A 445 37.24 -0.60 -18.59
N ALA A 446 36.71 -1.83 -18.68
CA ALA A 446 35.83 -2.26 -19.77
C ALA A 446 34.49 -1.52 -19.82
N ASP A 447 34.05 -0.92 -18.70
CA ASP A 447 32.88 -0.05 -18.60
C ASP A 447 33.18 1.04 -17.56
N ALA A 448 33.98 2.03 -17.96
CA ALA A 448 34.47 3.13 -17.14
C ALA A 448 33.37 4.14 -16.72
N THR A 449 32.11 3.71 -16.68
CA THR A 449 31.00 4.50 -16.17
C THR A 449 31.04 4.53 -14.65
N CYS A 450 30.97 5.72 -14.04
CA CYS A 450 30.84 5.85 -12.60
C CYS A 450 29.48 5.27 -12.14
N ARG A 451 29.50 4.36 -11.16
CA ARG A 451 28.30 3.67 -10.65
C ARG A 451 28.28 3.70 -9.14
N ILE A 452 27.07 3.73 -8.58
CA ILE A 452 26.86 3.80 -7.12
C ILE A 452 27.52 2.61 -6.39
N GLU A 453 27.51 1.41 -6.99
CA GLU A 453 28.14 0.24 -6.41
C GLU A 453 29.64 0.45 -6.16
N TYR A 454 30.34 1.07 -7.11
CA TYR A 454 31.77 1.37 -6.97
C TYR A 454 32.02 2.45 -5.92
N LEU A 455 31.21 3.51 -5.92
CA LEU A 455 31.30 4.58 -4.93
C LEU A 455 31.08 4.06 -3.50
N ALA A 456 30.12 3.16 -3.31
CA ALA A 456 29.86 2.52 -2.03
C ALA A 456 31.07 1.69 -1.55
N VAL A 457 31.72 0.94 -2.46
CA VAL A 457 32.96 0.22 -2.09
C VAL A 457 34.06 1.20 -1.69
N ILE A 458 34.29 2.26 -2.46
CA ILE A 458 35.30 3.27 -2.16
C ILE A 458 35.08 3.89 -0.78
N ALA A 459 33.84 4.26 -0.47
CA ALA A 459 33.49 4.83 0.82
C ALA A 459 33.83 3.86 1.96
N LEU A 460 33.49 2.57 1.81
CA LEU A 460 33.77 1.53 2.82
C LEU A 460 35.27 1.25 2.99
N VAL A 461 36.03 1.16 1.89
CA VAL A 461 37.47 0.83 1.92
C VAL A 461 38.36 2.07 2.08
N GLN A 462 37.77 3.27 2.10
CA GLN A 462 38.46 4.57 2.10
C GLN A 462 39.49 4.69 0.97
N GLY A 463 39.10 4.19 -0.21
CA GLY A 463 39.95 4.18 -1.41
C GLY A 463 39.89 5.48 -2.20
N ARG A 464 40.49 5.47 -3.40
CA ARG A 464 40.34 6.53 -4.40
C ARG A 464 40.08 5.89 -5.76
N LEU A 465 39.12 6.42 -6.51
CA LEU A 465 39.00 6.20 -7.96
C LEU A 465 39.28 7.52 -8.70
N SER A 466 39.61 7.41 -9.99
CA SER A 466 39.93 8.52 -10.87
C SER A 466 38.71 9.21 -11.50
N PHE A 467 37.53 9.09 -10.89
CA PHE A 467 36.33 9.77 -11.38
C PHE A 467 36.30 11.23 -10.89
N ASP A 468 35.87 12.14 -11.76
CA ASP A 468 35.71 13.54 -11.42
C ASP A 468 34.45 13.81 -10.58
N GLY A 469 34.35 15.02 -10.03
CA GLY A 469 33.23 15.42 -9.18
C GLY A 469 31.88 15.33 -9.90
N ILE A 470 31.85 15.60 -11.21
CA ILE A 470 30.62 15.58 -12.01
C ILE A 470 30.11 14.14 -12.18
N ALA A 471 30.98 13.21 -12.56
CA ALA A 471 30.61 11.80 -12.74
C ALA A 471 30.19 11.14 -11.43
N THR A 472 30.88 11.46 -10.33
CA THR A 472 30.55 10.94 -9.00
C THR A 472 29.20 11.47 -8.50
N GLU A 473 28.94 12.77 -8.65
CA GLU A 473 27.63 13.35 -8.34
C GLU A 473 26.54 12.75 -9.23
N GLN A 474 26.75 12.66 -10.54
CA GLN A 474 25.76 12.11 -11.47
C GLN A 474 25.37 10.67 -11.09
N ALA A 475 26.35 9.82 -10.76
CA ALA A 475 26.08 8.46 -10.30
C ALA A 475 25.24 8.42 -9.01
N TYR A 476 25.48 9.34 -8.07
CA TYR A 476 24.67 9.49 -6.87
C TYR A 476 23.24 9.97 -7.18
N ARG A 477 23.07 10.94 -8.09
CA ARG A 477 21.74 11.43 -8.51
C ARG A 477 20.93 10.35 -9.23
N GLU A 478 21.57 9.59 -10.12
CA GLU A 478 20.94 8.45 -10.79
C GLU A 478 20.46 7.41 -9.77
N TYR A 479 21.27 7.14 -8.73
CA TYR A 479 20.88 6.29 -7.61
C TYR A 479 19.67 6.84 -6.86
N GLN A 480 19.67 8.11 -6.45
CA GLN A 480 18.56 8.73 -5.70
C GLN A 480 17.22 8.59 -6.44
N GLN A 481 17.20 8.72 -7.76
CA GLN A 481 15.99 8.56 -8.58
C GLN A 481 15.47 7.11 -8.63
N HIS A 482 16.33 6.13 -8.37
CA HIS A 482 16.04 4.71 -8.57
C HIS A 482 16.01 3.88 -7.29
N ARG A 483 16.53 4.37 -6.15
CA ARG A 483 16.80 3.60 -4.92
C ARG A 483 15.60 2.90 -4.29
N TYR A 484 14.37 3.34 -4.58
CA TYR A 484 13.13 2.73 -4.06
C TYR A 484 12.46 1.76 -5.05
N LYS A 485 13.12 1.41 -6.17
CA LYS A 485 12.59 0.44 -7.14
C LYS A 485 12.90 -0.99 -6.64
N PRO A 486 12.02 -1.99 -6.85
CA PRO A 486 12.23 -3.35 -6.34
C PRO A 486 13.55 -4.05 -6.77
N SER A 487 14.14 -3.60 -7.89
CA SER A 487 15.37 -4.17 -8.45
C SER A 487 16.56 -3.21 -8.40
N SER A 488 16.51 -2.14 -7.59
CA SER A 488 17.65 -1.24 -7.39
C SER A 488 18.57 -1.77 -6.28
N VAL A 489 19.79 -1.23 -6.25
CA VAL A 489 20.62 -1.33 -5.06
C VAL A 489 19.96 -0.53 -3.94
N SER A 490 20.04 -1.02 -2.71
CA SER A 490 19.64 -0.31 -1.51
C SER A 490 20.85 -0.22 -0.59
N LEU A 491 21.30 0.99 -0.29
CA LEU A 491 22.42 1.22 0.61
C LEU A 491 21.91 1.66 1.99
N PRO A 492 22.65 1.34 3.08
CA PRO A 492 22.33 1.90 4.40
C PRO A 492 22.49 3.43 4.42
N PRO A 493 21.67 4.18 5.19
CA PRO A 493 21.70 5.65 5.19
C PRO A 493 23.08 6.26 5.46
N ARG A 494 23.84 5.71 6.42
CA ARG A 494 25.21 6.15 6.72
C ARG A 494 26.16 5.96 5.53
N LEU A 495 25.98 4.89 4.76
CA LEU A 495 26.78 4.63 3.57
C LEU A 495 26.37 5.55 2.42
N GLU A 496 25.09 5.87 2.26
CA GLU A 496 24.63 6.86 1.28
C GLU A 496 25.27 8.23 1.53
N VAL A 497 25.25 8.69 2.79
CA VAL A 497 25.84 9.96 3.18
C VAL A 497 27.36 9.93 3.06
N ALA A 498 28.01 8.80 3.38
CA ALA A 498 29.43 8.61 3.14
C ALA A 498 29.80 8.74 1.65
N VAL A 499 28.97 8.20 0.74
CA VAL A 499 29.15 8.37 -0.72
C VAL A 499 28.96 9.83 -1.13
N LEU A 500 27.94 10.53 -0.61
CA LEU A 500 27.71 11.94 -0.89
C LEU A 500 28.88 12.82 -0.40
N CYS A 501 29.39 12.55 0.80
CA CYS A 501 30.56 13.23 1.36
C CYS A 501 31.83 12.92 0.55
N TYR A 502 31.95 11.71 0.00
CA TYR A 502 33.04 11.37 -0.91
C TYR A 502 32.97 12.23 -2.19
N ALA A 503 31.79 12.35 -2.81
CA ALA A 503 31.61 13.24 -3.97
C ALA A 503 31.92 14.70 -3.63
N ALA A 504 31.50 15.18 -2.46
CA ALA A 504 31.85 16.51 -1.97
C ALA A 504 33.38 16.69 -1.85
N ASN A 505 34.08 15.73 -1.26
CA ASN A 505 35.53 15.75 -1.13
C ASN A 505 36.24 15.82 -2.48
N VAL A 506 35.74 15.12 -3.51
CA VAL A 506 36.29 15.21 -4.88
C VAL A 506 36.16 16.64 -5.41
N TYR A 507 35.02 17.30 -5.24
CA TYR A 507 34.85 18.70 -5.62
C TYR A 507 35.77 19.65 -4.86
N LEU A 508 36.04 19.38 -3.58
CA LEU A 508 37.00 20.16 -2.80
C LEU A 508 38.43 20.00 -3.33
N GLU A 509 38.84 18.77 -3.69
CA GLU A 509 40.14 18.51 -4.33
C GLU A 509 40.25 19.20 -5.71
N GLU A 510 39.15 19.31 -6.45
CA GLU A 510 39.04 20.08 -7.70
C GLU A 510 38.95 21.61 -7.50
N SER A 511 39.04 22.11 -6.26
CA SER A 511 38.90 23.52 -5.89
C SER A 511 37.52 24.14 -6.25
N LYS A 512 36.47 23.32 -6.38
CA LYS A 512 35.08 23.74 -6.60
C LYS A 512 34.34 23.87 -5.27
N HIS A 513 34.63 24.93 -4.53
CA HIS A 513 34.14 25.13 -3.16
C HIS A 513 32.62 25.27 -3.03
N ASP A 514 31.95 25.86 -4.03
CA ASP A 514 30.49 26.05 -4.00
C ASP A 514 29.76 24.70 -4.13
N ASP A 515 30.24 23.82 -5.01
CA ASP A 515 29.71 22.46 -5.18
C ASP A 515 29.98 21.60 -3.94
N TYR A 516 31.19 21.72 -3.36
CA TYR A 516 31.51 21.08 -2.08
C TYR A 516 30.50 21.46 -0.99
N LYS A 517 30.28 22.77 -0.75
CA LYS A 517 29.36 23.24 0.30
C LYS A 517 27.93 22.78 0.05
N ARG A 518 27.46 22.84 -1.20
CA ARG A 518 26.13 22.37 -1.60
C ARG A 518 25.91 20.90 -1.26
N LEU A 519 26.89 20.03 -1.57
CA LEU A 519 26.77 18.60 -1.27
C LEU A 519 26.89 18.30 0.23
N VAL A 520 27.70 19.05 0.98
CA VAL A 520 27.77 18.89 2.44
C VAL A 520 26.48 19.38 3.12
N ASP A 521 25.88 20.46 2.64
CA ASP A 521 24.56 20.91 3.13
C ASP A 521 23.48 19.85 2.90
N GLU A 522 23.49 19.20 1.74
CA GLU A 522 22.61 18.07 1.46
C GLU A 522 22.88 16.90 2.41
N ALA A 523 24.15 16.54 2.62
CA ALA A 523 24.54 15.48 3.55
C ALA A 523 24.08 15.76 5.00
N ILE A 524 24.11 17.03 5.44
CA ILE A 524 23.58 17.46 6.74
C ILE A 524 22.07 17.21 6.80
N THR A 525 21.33 17.56 5.75
CA THR A 525 19.87 17.35 5.70
C THR A 525 19.48 15.88 5.59
N ASP A 526 20.28 15.06 4.88
CA ASP A 526 20.04 13.62 4.74
C ASP A 526 20.31 12.85 6.05
N MET A 527 21.14 13.40 6.95
CA MET A 527 21.36 12.89 8.32
C MET A 527 20.41 13.51 9.36
N ALA A 528 19.18 13.81 8.96
CA ALA A 528 18.18 14.38 9.86
C ALA A 528 18.02 13.58 11.17
N GLY A 529 18.22 14.25 12.31
CA GLY A 529 18.07 13.66 13.64
C GLY A 529 19.35 13.06 14.24
N ILE A 530 20.48 13.09 13.54
CA ILE A 530 21.78 12.58 14.02
C ILE A 530 22.73 13.77 14.29
N GLY A 531 22.54 14.41 15.44
CA GLY A 531 23.15 15.72 15.74
C GLY A 531 24.69 15.73 15.81
N ASP A 532 25.31 14.64 16.22
CA ASP A 532 26.77 14.45 16.24
C ASP A 532 27.37 14.45 14.81
N VAL A 533 26.73 13.74 13.88
CA VAL A 533 27.14 13.73 12.48
C VAL A 533 26.88 15.08 11.81
N GLN A 534 25.70 15.68 12.05
CA GLN A 534 25.35 16.98 11.47
C GLN A 534 26.30 18.10 11.91
N SER A 535 26.67 18.14 13.20
CA SER A 535 27.64 19.13 13.72
C SER A 535 29.05 18.91 13.16
N THR A 536 29.48 17.67 12.98
CA THR A 536 30.75 17.32 12.34
C THR A 536 30.78 17.82 10.88
N LEU A 537 29.72 17.55 10.11
CA LEU A 537 29.60 18.01 8.72
C LEU A 537 29.52 19.53 8.62
N ALA A 538 28.77 20.20 9.49
CA ALA A 538 28.70 21.66 9.52
C ALA A 538 30.06 22.30 9.79
N THR A 539 30.84 21.72 10.71
CA THR A 539 32.20 22.18 11.01
C THR A 539 33.13 22.01 9.80
N ALA A 540 33.07 20.85 9.11
CA ALA A 540 33.86 20.60 7.91
C ALA A 540 33.48 21.53 6.74
N ARG A 541 32.18 21.85 6.60
CA ARG A 541 31.67 22.81 5.61
C ARG A 541 32.21 24.21 5.86
N ASP A 542 32.08 24.70 7.09
CA ASP A 542 32.44 26.08 7.45
C ASP A 542 33.96 26.30 7.36
N ALA A 543 34.76 25.26 7.67
CA ALA A 543 36.21 25.30 7.58
C ALA A 543 36.77 24.95 6.18
N ASN A 544 35.93 24.55 5.21
CA ASN A 544 36.34 23.96 3.91
C ASN A 544 37.37 22.82 4.06
N LEU A 545 37.16 21.93 5.02
CA LEU A 545 38.00 20.77 5.28
C LEU A 545 37.40 19.52 4.65
N LEU A 546 38.25 18.57 4.22
CA LEU A 546 37.78 17.27 3.76
C LEU A 546 36.94 16.59 4.87
N VAL A 547 35.78 16.08 4.49
CA VAL A 547 34.91 15.31 5.39
C VAL A 547 35.54 13.95 5.64
N ASP A 548 35.69 13.57 6.91
CA ASP A 548 36.14 12.23 7.27
C ASP A 548 35.03 11.18 7.03
N ILE A 549 35.19 10.42 5.96
CA ILE A 549 34.27 9.36 5.56
C ILE A 549 34.19 8.25 6.63
N ALA A 550 35.27 8.00 7.38
CA ALA A 550 35.28 7.01 8.45
C ALA A 550 34.26 7.35 9.55
N THR A 551 34.24 8.63 9.94
CA THR A 551 33.29 9.16 10.93
C THR A 551 31.85 9.03 10.45
N MET A 552 31.58 9.25 9.16
CA MET A 552 30.23 9.07 8.58
C MET A 552 29.75 7.61 8.66
N LEU A 553 30.67 6.66 8.50
CA LEU A 553 30.40 5.23 8.64
C LEU A 553 30.27 4.77 10.10
N GLY A 554 30.48 5.66 11.08
CA GLY A 554 30.41 5.35 12.51
C GLY A 554 31.69 4.76 13.11
N GLN A 555 32.82 4.88 12.41
CA GLN A 555 34.13 4.56 12.99
C GLN A 555 34.59 5.70 13.90
N PRO A 556 35.37 5.42 14.96
CA PRO A 556 35.98 6.47 15.76
C PRO A 556 36.91 7.34 14.89
N ALA A 557 36.83 8.66 15.05
CA ALA A 557 37.67 9.61 14.33
C ALA A 557 39.15 9.23 14.49
N ARG A 558 39.90 9.13 13.38
CA ARG A 558 41.34 8.91 13.46
C ARG A 558 42.00 10.15 14.06
N PRO A 559 42.91 10.01 15.05
CA PRO A 559 43.70 11.14 15.50
C PRO A 559 44.51 11.67 14.31
N SER A 560 44.50 13.00 14.13
CA SER A 560 45.27 13.66 13.09
C SER A 560 46.76 13.30 13.21
N ALA A 561 47.46 13.18 12.08
CA ALA A 561 48.86 12.77 12.03
C ALA A 561 49.85 13.72 12.76
N SER A 562 49.39 14.75 13.46
CA SER A 562 50.22 15.59 14.34
C SER A 562 50.28 15.13 15.79
N GLU A 563 49.53 14.10 16.19
CA GLU A 563 49.55 13.54 17.54
C GLU A 563 49.93 12.05 17.54
N ALA A 564 51.09 11.73 16.94
CA ALA A 564 51.79 10.52 17.31
C ALA A 564 52.40 10.73 18.72
N PRO A 565 52.16 9.85 19.70
CA PRO A 565 52.84 9.94 20.98
C PRO A 565 54.34 9.76 20.74
N THR A 566 55.13 10.76 21.12
CA THR A 566 56.58 10.66 21.21
C THR A 566 56.91 9.47 22.11
N ALA A 567 57.41 8.39 21.49
CA ALA A 567 58.01 7.28 22.20
C ALA A 567 59.14 7.84 23.07
N LYS A 568 58.93 7.85 24.40
CA LYS A 568 60.00 8.11 25.35
C LYS A 568 61.06 7.03 25.16
N ALA A 569 62.20 7.45 24.64
CA ALA A 569 63.42 6.68 24.64
C ALA A 569 63.78 6.28 26.08
N ASN A 570 64.08 5.00 26.26
CA ASN A 570 64.75 4.48 27.45
C ASN A 570 66.05 5.24 27.69
N SER A 571 66.17 5.89 28.85
CA SER A 571 67.46 6.24 29.43
C SER A 571 67.85 5.15 30.43
N SER A 572 68.95 4.50 30.13
CA SER A 572 69.78 3.70 31.01
C SER A 572 70.14 4.42 32.32
N GLU A 573 69.80 3.80 33.45
CA GLU A 573 70.73 3.35 34.51
C GLU A 573 70.02 2.34 35.43
#